data_AF-A0A821HU56-F1
#
_entry.id   AF-A0A821HU56-F1
#
_cell.length_a   1.000
_cell.length_b   1.000
_cell.length_c   1.000
_cell.angle_alpha   90.00
_cell.angle_beta   90.00
_cell.angle_gamma   90.00
#
_symmetry.space_group_name_H-M   'P 1'
#
loop_
_entity.id
_entity.type
_entity.pdbx_description
1 polymer ?
#
loop_
_entity_poly.entity_id
_entity_poly.type
_entity_poly.pdbx_seq_one_letter_code
_entity_poly.pdbx_strand_id
1 'polypeptide(L)'
;MWTIRSPNTNLKQNLSTTNFIPSKLSSPIFINVQVNRKQQHAIIDTGSAVTIINKKLLKNIHHKKFVYKQKLHKSANSTSINIIGEIQLQIKIQSYKTLILADVATNLITDLLLGNDWITKNNVIIDSPRQCIFLINKYYRTVATALFIKPTDLQLPVLLTDELTLPPYSEKLINVKTLSSMNNTTDALFEPAQNLYSKRILPTDAILKVENNTSQIMIINANDHQRTLSKNTKLG
;
A
#
# COMPACT_ATOMS: atom_id res chain seq x y z
N MET A 1 65.92 -2.83 -35.78
CA MET A 1 65.54 -3.58 -34.58
C MET A 1 64.21 -3.00 -34.10
N TRP A 2 63.14 -3.77 -34.32
CA TRP A 2 61.74 -3.67 -33.87
C TRP A 2 60.97 -2.34 -33.94
N THR A 3 60.17 -2.24 -35.00
CA THR A 3 59.00 -1.38 -35.18
C THR A 3 57.80 -1.96 -34.42
N ILE A 4 57.12 -1.15 -33.59
CA ILE A 4 55.89 -1.55 -32.90
C ILE A 4 54.70 -1.34 -33.85
N ARG A 5 54.07 -2.45 -34.25
CA ARG A 5 52.80 -2.47 -34.97
C ARG A 5 51.65 -2.34 -33.97
N SER A 6 50.71 -1.43 -34.23
CA SER A 6 49.38 -1.46 -33.62
C SER A 6 48.60 -2.70 -34.09
N PRO A 7 47.70 -3.22 -33.24
CA PRO A 7 46.46 -3.75 -33.77
C PRO A 7 45.22 -3.25 -33.02
N ASN A 8 44.26 -2.80 -33.84
CA ASN A 8 42.81 -3.00 -33.72
C ASN A 8 42.08 -2.48 -32.46
N THR A 9 41.61 -1.25 -32.60
CA THR A 9 40.33 -0.78 -32.08
C THR A 9 39.18 -1.57 -32.71
N ASN A 10 38.57 -2.49 -31.96
CA ASN A 10 37.16 -2.87 -32.10
C ASN A 10 36.72 -3.72 -30.91
N LEU A 11 36.39 -3.07 -29.80
CA LEU A 11 35.50 -3.61 -28.78
C LEU A 11 34.38 -2.60 -28.61
N LYS A 12 33.34 -2.72 -29.45
CA LYS A 12 32.01 -2.22 -29.10
C LYS A 12 31.57 -3.01 -27.86
N GLN A 13 31.77 -2.42 -26.69
CA GLN A 13 31.02 -2.83 -25.50
C GLN A 13 29.55 -2.52 -25.78
N ASN A 14 28.80 -3.53 -26.22
CA ASN A 14 27.36 -3.53 -26.07
C ASN A 14 27.07 -3.53 -24.57
N LEU A 15 26.93 -2.33 -24.01
CA LEU A 15 26.18 -2.11 -22.78
C LEU A 15 24.75 -2.56 -23.08
N SER A 16 24.49 -3.83 -22.81
CA SER A 16 23.14 -4.33 -22.66
C SER A 16 22.58 -3.63 -21.42
N THR A 17 21.89 -2.52 -21.65
CA THR A 17 20.93 -1.98 -20.71
C THR A 17 19.90 -3.07 -20.51
N THR A 18 20.14 -3.91 -19.51
CA THR A 18 19.12 -4.80 -18.97
C THR A 18 18.02 -3.86 -18.47
N ASN A 19 16.96 -3.76 -19.26
CA ASN A 19 15.71 -3.22 -18.79
C ASN A 19 15.31 -4.09 -17.61
N PHE A 20 15.64 -3.65 -16.40
CA PHE A 20 15.01 -4.13 -15.18
C PHE A 20 13.53 -3.76 -15.32
N ILE A 21 12.76 -4.64 -15.95
CA ILE A 21 11.33 -4.68 -15.73
C ILE A 21 11.21 -4.99 -14.24
N PRO A 22 10.74 -4.07 -13.39
CA PRO A 22 10.57 -4.37 -11.99
C PRO A 22 9.70 -5.63 -11.93
N SER A 23 10.23 -6.70 -11.35
CA SER A 23 9.40 -7.85 -11.02
C SER A 23 8.25 -7.29 -10.19
N LYS A 24 7.02 -7.50 -10.68
CA LYS A 24 5.82 -7.00 -10.01
C LYS A 24 5.90 -7.48 -8.56
N LEU A 25 6.16 -6.55 -7.63
CA LEU A 25 6.31 -6.88 -6.22
C LEU A 25 5.07 -7.67 -5.80
N SER A 26 5.26 -8.82 -5.14
CA SER A 26 4.13 -9.60 -4.65
C SER A 26 3.42 -8.80 -3.56
N SER A 27 2.20 -8.35 -3.85
CA SER A 27 1.37 -7.65 -2.86
C SER A 27 0.73 -8.66 -1.90
N PRO A 28 0.44 -8.25 -0.65
CA PRO A 28 -0.40 -9.05 0.24
C PRO A 28 -1.74 -9.40 -0.42
N ILE A 29 -2.30 -10.57 -0.07
CA ILE A 29 -3.59 -11.02 -0.60
C ILE A 29 -4.69 -10.35 0.21
N PHE A 30 -5.41 -9.41 -0.41
CA PHE A 30 -6.61 -8.82 0.17
C PHE A 30 -7.86 -9.46 -0.42
N ILE A 31 -8.91 -9.58 0.39
CA ILE A 31 -10.25 -9.99 -0.06
C ILE A 31 -11.33 -9.11 0.57
N ASN A 32 -12.47 -9.02 -0.10
CA ASN A 32 -13.69 -8.43 0.47
C ASN A 32 -14.37 -9.43 1.40
N VAL A 33 -14.67 -8.99 2.63
CA VAL A 33 -15.41 -9.76 3.62
C VAL A 33 -16.44 -8.88 4.33
N GLN A 34 -17.46 -9.51 4.90
CA GLN A 34 -18.39 -8.85 5.80
C GLN A 34 -18.09 -9.30 7.24
N VAL A 35 -17.61 -8.38 8.09
CA VAL A 35 -17.30 -8.61 9.51
C VAL A 35 -18.43 -8.04 10.36
N ASN A 36 -19.12 -8.88 11.11
CA ASN A 36 -20.26 -8.48 11.95
C ASN A 36 -21.24 -7.51 11.25
N ARG A 37 -21.55 -7.84 9.99
CA ARG A 37 -22.44 -7.10 9.08
C ARG A 37 -21.85 -5.87 8.38
N LYS A 38 -20.62 -5.43 8.69
CA LYS A 38 -19.94 -4.34 7.99
C LYS A 38 -18.99 -4.87 6.91
N GLN A 39 -19.01 -4.26 5.73
CA GLN A 39 -18.04 -4.60 4.68
C GLN A 39 -16.64 -4.10 5.04
N GLN A 40 -15.63 -4.91 4.75
CA GLN A 40 -14.25 -4.67 5.12
C GLN A 40 -13.28 -5.42 4.19
N HIS A 41 -12.05 -4.91 4.08
CA HIS A 41 -10.95 -5.63 3.45
C HIS A 41 -10.17 -6.41 4.51
N ALA A 42 -9.91 -7.69 4.24
CA ALA A 42 -9.07 -8.54 5.08
C ALA A 42 -7.84 -9.00 4.33
N ILE A 43 -6.70 -9.06 5.02
CA ILE A 43 -5.51 -9.76 4.53
C ILE A 43 -5.67 -11.26 4.82
N ILE A 44 -5.39 -12.11 3.83
CA ILE A 44 -5.15 -13.55 4.03
C ILE A 44 -3.65 -13.73 4.26
N ASP A 45 -3.29 -14.20 5.45
CA ASP A 45 -1.88 -14.33 5.86
C ASP A 45 -1.57 -15.74 6.36
N THR A 46 -0.94 -16.54 5.50
CA THR A 46 -0.47 -17.90 5.84
C THR A 46 0.76 -17.89 6.75
N GLY A 47 1.43 -16.75 6.93
CA GLY A 47 2.54 -16.56 7.86
C GLY A 47 2.10 -16.23 9.29
N SER A 48 0.83 -15.90 9.50
CA SER A 48 0.28 -15.64 10.84
C SER A 48 -0.39 -16.87 11.42
N ALA A 49 -0.09 -17.21 12.67
CA ALA A 49 -0.77 -18.28 13.39
C ALA A 49 -2.20 -17.91 13.80
N VAL A 50 -2.46 -16.62 14.03
CA VAL A 50 -3.71 -16.12 14.63
C VAL A 50 -4.39 -15.05 13.78
N THR A 51 -5.70 -14.99 13.89
CA THR A 51 -6.52 -13.93 13.30
C THR A 51 -6.53 -12.71 14.23
N ILE A 52 -6.29 -11.53 13.66
CA ILE A 52 -6.15 -10.27 14.42
C ILE A 52 -7.03 -9.18 13.82
N ILE A 53 -7.76 -8.45 14.65
CA ILE A 53 -8.55 -7.28 14.28
C ILE A 53 -7.99 -6.01 14.93
N ASN A 54 -7.98 -4.91 14.19
CA ASN A 54 -7.59 -3.61 14.72
C ASN A 54 -8.68 -3.05 15.65
N LYS A 55 -8.28 -2.54 16.82
CA LYS A 55 -9.17 -1.85 17.78
C LYS A 55 -9.98 -0.73 17.13
N LYS A 56 -9.42 -0.01 16.16
CA LYS A 56 -10.11 1.07 15.41
C LYS A 56 -11.31 0.53 14.64
N LEU A 57 -11.14 -0.59 13.91
CA LEU A 57 -12.26 -1.24 13.23
C LEU A 57 -13.29 -1.74 14.25
N LEU A 58 -12.83 -2.37 15.34
CA LEU A 58 -13.70 -2.92 16.37
C LEU A 58 -14.68 -1.88 16.93
N LYS A 59 -14.22 -0.65 17.21
CA LYS A 59 -15.07 0.47 17.66
C LYS A 59 -16.20 0.81 16.69
N ASN A 60 -16.04 0.50 15.41
CA ASN A 60 -16.93 0.89 14.32
C ASN A 60 -17.79 -0.27 13.79
N ILE A 61 -17.80 -1.41 14.48
CA ILE A 61 -18.65 -2.57 14.16
C ILE A 61 -19.44 -2.97 15.39
N HIS A 62 -20.66 -3.46 15.18
CA HIS A 62 -21.40 -4.09 16.27
C HIS A 62 -20.67 -5.37 16.69
N HIS A 63 -20.46 -5.58 17.98
CA HIS A 63 -19.84 -6.78 18.50
C HIS A 63 -20.41 -7.15 19.86
N LYS A 64 -20.34 -8.42 20.20
CA LYS A 64 -20.69 -8.92 21.54
C LYS A 64 -19.58 -8.55 22.54
N LYS A 65 -19.61 -9.17 23.72
CA LYS A 65 -18.66 -8.98 24.81
C LYS A 65 -17.20 -9.13 24.34
N PHE A 66 -16.47 -8.03 24.39
CA PHE A 66 -15.01 -8.01 24.28
C PHE A 66 -14.39 -8.53 25.58
N VAL A 67 -13.37 -9.37 25.48
CA VAL A 67 -12.69 -9.95 26.63
C VAL A 67 -11.29 -9.35 26.72
N TYR A 68 -11.04 -8.56 27.77
CA TYR A 68 -9.70 -8.04 28.04
C TYR A 68 -8.76 -9.19 28.40
N LYS A 69 -7.65 -9.29 27.67
CA LYS A 69 -6.63 -10.31 27.85
C LYS A 69 -5.36 -9.87 27.14
N GLN A 70 -4.39 -9.39 27.90
CA GLN A 70 -3.14 -8.92 27.32
C GLN A 70 -2.32 -10.10 26.82
N LYS A 71 -1.82 -9.97 25.59
CA LYS A 71 -0.82 -10.88 25.02
C LYS A 71 0.19 -10.06 24.25
N LEU A 72 1.39 -10.61 24.09
CA LEU A 72 2.39 -10.05 23.20
C LEU A 72 2.61 -11.02 22.05
N HIS A 73 2.30 -10.58 20.83
CA HIS A 73 2.69 -11.31 19.62
C HIS A 73 3.91 -10.66 19.00
N LYS A 74 4.78 -11.48 18.42
CA LYS A 74 5.89 -11.02 17.59
C LYS A 74 5.50 -11.20 16.12
N SER A 75 5.62 -10.14 15.34
CA SER A 75 5.50 -10.22 13.88
C SER A 75 6.75 -10.83 13.25
N ALA A 76 6.69 -11.14 11.97
CA ALA A 76 7.82 -11.71 11.22
C ALA A 76 9.07 -10.82 11.21
N ASN A 77 8.91 -9.49 11.26
CA ASN A 77 10.02 -8.52 11.39
C ASN A 77 10.43 -8.26 12.85
N SER A 78 10.03 -9.13 13.80
CA SER A 78 10.32 -9.03 15.23
C SER A 78 9.75 -7.79 15.94
N THR A 79 8.86 -7.02 15.31
CA THR A 79 8.12 -5.97 15.99
C THR A 79 7.02 -6.55 16.88
N SER A 80 6.68 -5.85 17.96
CA SER A 80 5.63 -6.30 18.87
C SER A 80 4.26 -5.83 18.40
N ILE A 81 3.31 -6.77 18.29
CA ILE A 81 1.89 -6.47 18.11
C ILE A 81 1.26 -6.46 19.51
N ASN A 82 0.74 -5.30 19.91
CA ASN A 82 0.16 -5.12 21.24
C ASN A 82 -1.30 -5.59 21.25
N ILE A 83 -1.52 -6.77 21.82
CA ILE A 83 -2.86 -7.36 21.97
C ILE A 83 -3.47 -6.95 23.30
N ILE A 84 -4.66 -6.35 23.23
CA ILE A 84 -5.40 -5.86 24.41
C ILE A 84 -6.52 -6.80 24.85
N GLY A 85 -6.85 -7.80 24.03
CA GLY A 85 -7.92 -8.75 24.33
C GLY A 85 -8.31 -9.60 23.14
N GLU A 86 -9.43 -10.31 23.30
CA GLU A 86 -10.00 -11.24 22.32
C GLU A 86 -11.47 -10.88 22.04
N ILE A 87 -11.94 -11.17 20.83
CA ILE A 87 -13.33 -10.94 20.41
C ILE A 87 -13.79 -12.06 19.47
N GLN A 88 -15.03 -12.53 19.61
CA GLN A 88 -15.63 -13.41 18.62
C GLN A 88 -16.14 -12.59 17.42
N LEU A 89 -15.63 -12.89 16.24
CA LEU A 89 -16.06 -12.27 14.97
C LEU A 89 -16.88 -13.25 14.15
N GLN A 90 -17.93 -12.73 13.51
CA GLN A 90 -18.61 -13.41 12.41
C GLN A 90 -18.07 -12.87 11.09
N ILE A 91 -17.34 -13.71 10.36
CA ILE A 91 -16.82 -13.39 9.03
C ILE A 91 -17.74 -14.04 8.00
N LYS A 92 -18.26 -13.23 7.08
CA LYS A 92 -19.12 -13.69 6.00
C LYS A 92 -18.47 -13.41 4.64
N ILE A 93 -18.43 -14.42 3.80
CA ILE A 93 -17.98 -14.36 2.41
C ILE A 93 -19.12 -14.88 1.55
N GLN A 94 -19.60 -14.07 0.61
CA GLN A 94 -20.85 -14.33 -0.13
C GLN A 94 -22.00 -14.64 0.84
N SER A 95 -22.64 -15.80 0.76
CA SER A 95 -23.70 -16.24 1.69
C SER A 95 -23.17 -17.03 2.89
N TYR A 96 -21.91 -17.50 2.86
CA TYR A 96 -21.33 -18.37 3.86
C TYR A 96 -20.79 -17.61 5.07
N LYS A 97 -21.13 -18.08 6.27
CA LYS A 97 -20.76 -17.43 7.55
C LYS A 97 -19.85 -18.35 8.36
N THR A 98 -18.83 -17.76 8.96
CA THR A 98 -17.85 -18.42 9.81
C THR A 98 -17.70 -17.65 11.11
N LEU A 99 -17.25 -18.33 12.17
CA LEU A 99 -16.97 -17.72 13.47
C LEU A 99 -15.52 -17.98 13.87
N ILE A 100 -14.84 -16.94 14.36
CA ILE A 100 -13.46 -17.02 14.83
C ILE A 100 -13.27 -16.17 16.09
N LEU A 101 -12.42 -16.64 17.00
CA LEU A 101 -11.95 -15.84 18.12
C LEU A 101 -10.70 -15.10 17.65
N ALA A 102 -10.82 -13.80 17.45
CA ALA A 102 -9.73 -12.95 16.97
C ALA A 102 -9.07 -12.22 18.13
N ASP A 103 -7.75 -12.07 18.07
CA ASP A 103 -7.01 -11.17 18.95
C ASP A 103 -7.24 -9.71 18.52
N VAL A 104 -7.29 -8.78 19.48
CA VAL A 104 -7.55 -7.35 19.23
C VAL A 104 -6.27 -6.56 19.46
N ALA A 105 -5.76 -5.94 18.40
CA ALA A 105 -4.52 -5.18 18.42
C ALA A 105 -4.73 -3.66 18.36
N THR A 106 -3.85 -2.88 18.98
CA THR A 106 -3.86 -1.40 18.87
C THR A 106 -3.02 -0.87 17.72
N ASN A 107 -2.02 -1.61 17.27
CA ASN A 107 -1.00 -1.18 16.30
C ASN A 107 -0.93 -2.10 15.07
N LEU A 108 -2.06 -2.70 14.67
CA LEU A 108 -2.14 -3.47 13.43
C LEU A 108 -2.20 -2.52 12.22
N ILE A 109 -1.37 -2.74 11.21
CA ILE A 109 -1.29 -1.90 10.00
C ILE A 109 -2.57 -2.02 9.15
N THR A 110 -3.18 -3.22 9.14
CA THR A 110 -4.46 -3.49 8.49
C THR A 110 -5.61 -3.45 9.50
N ASP A 111 -6.83 -3.37 9.00
CA ASP A 111 -8.04 -3.47 9.81
C ASP A 111 -8.32 -4.90 10.28
N LEU A 112 -8.08 -5.89 9.42
CA LEU A 112 -8.30 -7.30 9.70
C LEU A 112 -7.26 -8.17 8.98
N LEU A 113 -6.68 -9.11 9.73
CA LEU A 113 -5.77 -10.13 9.26
C LEU A 113 -6.37 -11.50 9.61
N LEU A 114 -6.62 -12.34 8.61
CA LEU A 114 -7.10 -13.71 8.77
C LEU A 114 -5.89 -14.65 8.70
N GLY A 115 -5.54 -15.22 9.85
CA GLY A 115 -4.40 -16.12 10.01
C GLY A 115 -4.74 -17.58 9.77
N ASN A 116 -3.76 -18.44 10.00
CA ASN A 116 -3.88 -19.89 9.82
C ASN A 116 -4.98 -20.53 10.66
N ASP A 117 -5.29 -20.00 11.85
CA ASP A 117 -6.41 -20.44 12.67
C ASP A 117 -7.77 -20.36 11.94
N TRP A 118 -7.99 -19.31 11.15
CA TRP A 118 -9.18 -19.17 10.32
C TRP A 118 -9.05 -19.92 9.00
N ILE A 119 -7.89 -19.84 8.34
CA ILE A 119 -7.63 -20.49 7.04
C ILE A 119 -7.84 -22.01 7.15
N THR A 120 -7.22 -22.65 8.13
CA THR A 120 -7.30 -24.10 8.34
C THR A 120 -8.70 -24.53 8.76
N LYS A 121 -9.32 -23.82 9.72
CA LYS A 121 -10.67 -24.10 10.20
C LYS A 121 -11.73 -24.08 9.09
N ASN A 122 -11.52 -23.28 8.05
CA ASN A 122 -12.47 -23.10 6.95
C ASN A 122 -12.01 -23.75 5.63
N ASN A 123 -10.96 -24.59 5.68
CA ASN A 123 -10.35 -25.28 4.53
C ASN A 123 -10.17 -24.36 3.33
N VAL A 124 -9.50 -23.23 3.54
CA VAL A 124 -9.31 -22.22 2.51
C VAL A 124 -8.27 -22.69 1.50
N ILE A 125 -8.62 -22.66 0.22
CA ILE A 125 -7.70 -22.85 -0.90
C ILE A 125 -7.40 -21.47 -1.48
N ILE A 126 -6.11 -21.12 -1.59
CA ILE A 126 -5.63 -19.89 -2.22
C ILE A 126 -5.20 -20.24 -3.65
N ASP A 127 -5.91 -19.72 -4.64
CA ASP A 127 -5.64 -19.95 -6.06
C ASP A 127 -5.04 -18.69 -6.68
N SER A 128 -3.71 -18.61 -6.67
CA SER A 128 -2.97 -17.47 -7.21
C SER A 128 -3.17 -17.28 -8.72
N PRO A 129 -3.16 -18.31 -9.58
CA PRO A 129 -3.49 -18.14 -11.00
C PRO A 129 -4.85 -17.51 -11.24
N ARG A 130 -5.88 -17.92 -10.48
CA ARG A 130 -7.24 -17.36 -10.60
C ARG A 130 -7.47 -16.09 -9.78
N GLN A 131 -6.48 -15.68 -8.99
CA GLN A 131 -6.55 -14.52 -8.09
C GLN A 131 -7.78 -14.58 -7.18
N CYS A 132 -8.01 -15.72 -6.52
CA CYS A 132 -9.15 -15.90 -5.62
C CYS A 132 -8.87 -16.91 -4.51
N ILE A 133 -9.76 -16.93 -3.51
CA ILE A 133 -9.83 -18.00 -2.52
C ILE A 133 -11.13 -18.79 -2.66
N PHE A 134 -11.08 -20.07 -2.29
CA PHE A 134 -12.23 -20.95 -2.13
C PHE A 134 -12.34 -21.40 -0.68
N LEU A 135 -13.54 -21.38 -0.12
CA LEU A 135 -13.85 -22.04 1.15
C LEU A 135 -14.46 -23.39 0.85
N ILE A 136 -13.89 -24.44 1.43
CA ILE A 136 -14.29 -25.82 1.15
C ILE A 136 -14.95 -26.44 2.39
N ASN A 137 -16.10 -27.07 2.21
CA ASN A 137 -16.73 -27.81 3.30
C ASN A 137 -16.12 -29.21 3.48
N LYS A 138 -16.54 -29.94 4.52
CA LYS A 138 -16.08 -31.30 4.82
C LYS A 138 -16.34 -32.34 3.71
N TYR A 139 -17.16 -32.01 2.71
CA TYR A 139 -17.46 -32.85 1.55
C TYR A 139 -16.69 -32.41 0.29
N TYR A 140 -15.64 -31.61 0.45
CA TYR A 140 -14.81 -31.07 -0.64
C TYR A 140 -15.58 -30.22 -1.67
N ARG A 141 -16.70 -29.62 -1.26
CA ARG A 141 -17.46 -28.69 -2.11
C ARG A 141 -17.14 -27.25 -1.75
N THR A 142 -16.95 -26.42 -2.77
CA THR A 142 -16.87 -24.97 -2.62
C THR A 142 -18.17 -24.42 -2.08
N VAL A 143 -18.09 -23.73 -0.95
CA VAL A 143 -19.24 -23.07 -0.30
C VAL A 143 -19.20 -21.55 -0.39
N ALA A 144 -18.03 -20.98 -0.66
CA ALA A 144 -17.87 -19.57 -0.96
C ALA A 144 -16.59 -19.31 -1.75
N THR A 145 -16.57 -18.20 -2.48
CA THR A 145 -15.41 -17.69 -3.21
C THR A 145 -15.24 -16.20 -2.92
N ALA A 146 -13.99 -15.74 -2.80
CA ALA A 146 -13.67 -14.32 -2.79
C ALA A 146 -12.52 -14.04 -3.75
N LEU A 147 -12.68 -13.02 -4.58
CA LEU A 147 -11.62 -12.55 -5.48
C LEU A 147 -10.59 -11.75 -4.69
N PHE A 148 -9.33 -11.83 -5.11
CA PHE A 148 -8.30 -10.94 -4.63
C PHE A 148 -8.66 -9.52 -5.06
N ILE A 149 -8.55 -8.59 -4.13
CA ILE A 149 -8.65 -7.17 -4.41
C ILE A 149 -7.27 -6.57 -4.29
N LYS A 150 -7.01 -5.54 -5.08
CA LYS A 150 -5.84 -4.70 -4.83
C LYS A 150 -6.12 -3.88 -3.57
N PRO A 151 -5.14 -3.70 -2.67
CA PRO A 151 -5.28 -2.67 -1.65
C PRO A 151 -5.62 -1.35 -2.34
N THR A 152 -6.52 -0.59 -1.74
CA THR A 152 -6.73 0.79 -2.20
C THR A 152 -5.48 1.55 -1.81
N ASP A 153 -4.54 1.70 -2.75
CA ASP A 153 -3.42 2.61 -2.55
C ASP A 153 -4.03 3.97 -2.22
N LEU A 154 -3.69 4.52 -1.04
CA LEU A 154 -4.16 5.84 -0.65
C LEU A 154 -3.43 6.86 -1.52
N GLN A 155 -3.98 7.10 -2.71
CA GLN A 155 -3.47 8.12 -3.63
C GLN A 155 -4.00 9.47 -3.18
N LEU A 156 -3.14 10.22 -2.50
CA LEU A 156 -3.44 11.58 -2.09
C LEU A 156 -2.93 12.53 -3.18
N PRO A 157 -3.81 13.33 -3.81
CA PRO A 157 -3.34 14.32 -4.77
C PRO A 157 -2.46 15.35 -4.04
N VAL A 158 -1.28 15.60 -4.60
CA VAL A 158 -0.39 16.68 -4.19
C VAL A 158 -0.73 17.89 -5.02
N LEU A 159 -1.23 18.94 -4.37
CA LEU A 159 -1.75 20.14 -5.02
C LEU A 159 -0.89 21.34 -4.67
N LEU A 160 -0.67 22.20 -5.65
CA LEU A 160 -0.03 23.48 -5.45
C LEU A 160 -0.89 24.39 -4.55
N THR A 161 -0.30 24.97 -3.51
CA THR A 161 -1.04 25.78 -2.52
C THR A 161 -1.45 27.14 -3.07
N ASP A 162 -0.57 27.78 -3.84
CA ASP A 162 -0.73 29.15 -4.36
C ASP A 162 -0.25 29.22 -5.81
N GLU A 163 -0.71 30.23 -6.55
CA GLU A 163 -0.19 30.44 -7.91
C GLU A 163 1.32 30.63 -7.89
N LEU A 164 1.99 30.00 -8.85
CA LEU A 164 3.44 29.97 -8.93
C LEU A 164 3.89 30.34 -10.33
N THR A 165 4.74 31.36 -10.40
CA THR A 165 5.50 31.68 -11.60
C THR A 165 6.94 31.24 -11.44
N LEU A 166 7.42 30.46 -12.41
CA LEU A 166 8.78 29.94 -12.50
C LEU A 166 9.51 30.64 -13.65
N PRO A 167 10.60 31.38 -13.38
CA PRO A 167 11.48 31.89 -14.43
C PRO A 167 12.04 30.78 -15.33
N PRO A 168 12.53 31.11 -16.54
CA PRO A 168 13.30 30.19 -17.36
C PRO A 168 14.44 29.53 -16.59
N TYR A 169 14.68 28.24 -16.81
CA TYR A 169 15.80 27.48 -16.23
C TYR A 169 16.02 27.66 -14.73
N SER A 170 14.93 27.75 -13.97
CA SER A 170 14.98 27.97 -12.53
C SER A 170 14.48 26.76 -11.75
N GLU A 171 14.98 26.61 -10.54
CA GLU A 171 14.47 25.70 -9.54
C GLU A 171 13.82 26.47 -8.39
N LYS A 172 12.78 25.89 -7.79
CA LYS A 172 12.12 26.49 -6.64
C LYS A 172 11.55 25.44 -5.71
N LEU A 173 11.79 25.62 -4.41
CA LEU A 173 11.11 24.87 -3.36
C LEU A 173 9.72 25.48 -3.15
N ILE A 174 8.68 24.66 -3.24
CA ILE A 174 7.29 25.11 -3.21
C ILE A 174 6.48 24.38 -2.14
N ASN A 175 5.55 25.10 -1.53
CA ASN A 175 4.61 24.51 -0.58
C ASN A 175 3.49 23.80 -1.34
N VAL A 176 3.21 22.57 -0.93
CA VAL A 176 2.14 21.75 -1.47
C VAL A 176 1.21 21.30 -0.36
N LYS A 177 -0.02 20.97 -0.74
CA LYS A 177 -1.02 20.41 0.16
C LYS A 177 -1.52 19.07 -0.36
N THR A 178 -1.90 18.19 0.55
CA THR A 178 -2.58 16.93 0.26
C THR A 178 -3.96 16.93 0.89
N LEU A 179 -4.88 16.12 0.37
CA LEU A 179 -6.22 15.98 0.93
C LEU A 179 -6.28 14.73 1.82
N SER A 180 -5.54 14.70 2.92
CA SER A 180 -5.61 13.61 3.89
C SER A 180 -6.58 13.94 5.04
N SER A 181 -7.32 12.94 5.49
CA SER A 181 -8.14 13.01 6.71
C SER A 181 -7.34 12.71 7.98
N MET A 182 -6.05 12.40 7.85
CA MET A 182 -5.15 12.08 8.95
C MET A 182 -4.47 13.36 9.45
N ASN A 183 -4.78 13.81 10.67
CA ASN A 183 -4.14 14.97 11.31
C ASN A 183 -2.73 14.67 11.86
N ASN A 184 -2.03 13.69 11.29
CA ASN A 184 -0.75 13.19 11.81
C ASN A 184 0.35 13.32 10.75
N THR A 185 1.58 13.51 11.22
CA THR A 185 2.79 13.39 10.40
C THR A 185 2.85 12.02 9.74
N THR A 186 2.94 12.00 8.41
CA THR A 186 3.01 10.76 7.62
C THR A 186 4.06 10.93 6.53
N ASP A 187 4.89 9.91 6.33
CA ASP A 187 5.79 9.84 5.19
C ASP A 187 5.02 9.30 3.98
N ALA A 188 5.09 10.00 2.85
CA ALA A 188 4.39 9.65 1.62
C ALA A 188 5.37 9.62 0.45
N LEU A 189 5.25 8.61 -0.42
CA LEU A 189 5.94 8.61 -1.70
C LEU A 189 5.21 9.59 -2.63
N PHE A 190 5.95 10.56 -3.16
CA PHE A 190 5.48 11.49 -4.17
C PHE A 190 5.97 11.06 -5.55
N GLU A 191 5.01 10.88 -6.44
CA GLU A 191 5.22 10.57 -7.85
C GLU A 191 4.67 11.72 -8.70
N PRO A 192 5.51 12.41 -9.50
CA PRO A 192 5.07 13.54 -10.30
C PRO A 192 4.01 13.19 -11.36
N ALA A 193 3.04 14.08 -11.53
CA ALA A 193 2.02 13.95 -12.56
C ALA A 193 2.64 14.05 -13.96
N GLN A 194 2.34 13.08 -14.82
CA GLN A 194 2.96 12.93 -16.14
C GLN A 194 2.79 14.15 -17.07
N ASN A 195 1.72 14.93 -16.87
CA ASN A 195 1.44 16.16 -17.61
C ASN A 195 2.40 17.31 -17.30
N LEU A 196 3.24 17.22 -16.27
CA LEU A 196 4.27 18.21 -15.98
C LEU A 196 5.50 18.04 -16.89
N TYR A 197 5.88 16.79 -17.18
CA TYR A 197 7.00 16.50 -18.09
C TYR A 197 6.73 17.00 -19.51
N SER A 198 5.48 16.89 -19.99
CA SER A 198 5.11 17.45 -21.30
C SER A 198 5.18 18.98 -21.35
N LYS A 199 5.11 19.65 -20.20
CA LYS A 199 5.31 21.10 -20.04
C LYS A 199 6.77 21.47 -19.72
N ARG A 200 7.69 20.50 -19.70
CA ARG A 200 9.09 20.64 -19.24
C ARG A 200 9.19 21.27 -17.85
N ILE A 201 8.25 20.92 -16.99
CA ILE A 201 8.28 21.23 -15.57
C ILE A 201 8.63 19.93 -14.87
N LEU A 202 9.72 19.91 -14.11
CA LEU A 202 10.32 18.69 -13.57
C LEU A 202 10.28 18.74 -12.04
N PRO A 203 9.29 18.11 -11.40
CA PRO A 203 9.35 17.78 -9.99
C PRO A 203 10.20 16.53 -9.77
N THR A 204 10.78 16.40 -8.57
CA THR A 204 11.58 15.23 -8.19
C THR A 204 10.71 14.18 -7.51
N ASP A 205 10.87 12.90 -7.88
CA ASP A 205 10.37 11.78 -7.07
C ASP A 205 10.97 11.86 -5.67
N ALA A 206 10.14 11.85 -4.64
CA ALA A 206 10.61 12.10 -3.28
C ALA A 206 9.76 11.37 -2.23
N ILE A 207 10.36 11.11 -1.08
CA ILE A 207 9.61 10.79 0.13
C ILE A 207 9.30 12.12 0.83
N LEU A 208 8.02 12.48 0.87
CA LEU A 208 7.54 13.69 1.51
C LEU A 208 7.16 13.39 2.95
N LYS A 209 7.70 14.20 3.86
CA LYS A 209 7.15 14.29 5.20
C LYS A 209 5.93 15.21 5.15
N VAL A 210 4.74 14.65 5.30
CA VAL A 210 3.48 15.41 5.28
C VAL A 210 3.07 15.72 6.71
N GLU A 211 3.03 17.01 7.05
CA GLU A 211 2.62 17.51 8.36
C GLU A 211 1.41 18.42 8.18
N ASN A 212 0.32 18.14 8.91
CA ASN A 212 -0.93 18.88 8.80
C ASN A 212 -1.39 19.08 7.35
N ASN A 213 -1.34 18.01 6.55
CA ASN A 213 -1.70 18.01 5.13
C ASN A 213 -0.84 18.89 4.23
N THR A 214 0.33 19.31 4.68
CA THR A 214 1.26 20.15 3.91
C THR A 214 2.65 19.54 3.83
N SER A 215 3.37 19.85 2.77
CA SER A 215 4.78 19.48 2.59
C SER A 215 5.44 20.43 1.61
N GLN A 216 6.71 20.18 1.28
CA GLN A 216 7.47 20.96 0.31
C GLN A 216 8.06 20.05 -0.75
N ILE A 217 8.05 20.51 -2.01
CA ILE A 217 8.69 19.80 -3.12
C ILE A 217 9.56 20.76 -3.92
N MET A 218 10.64 20.23 -4.50
CA MET A 218 11.44 20.96 -5.48
C MET A 218 10.81 20.82 -6.86
N ILE A 219 10.72 21.93 -7.60
CA ILE A 219 10.25 21.93 -8.98
C ILE A 219 11.20 22.76 -9.86
N ILE A 220 11.47 22.27 -11.06
CA ILE A 220 12.35 22.92 -12.04
C ILE A 220 11.53 23.33 -13.25
N ASN A 221 11.69 24.56 -13.72
CA ASN A 221 11.27 24.95 -15.06
C ASN A 221 12.44 24.74 -16.04
N ALA A 222 12.37 23.70 -16.87
CA ALA A 222 13.38 23.38 -17.87
C ALA A 222 13.09 24.02 -19.25
N ASN A 223 12.20 25.03 -19.29
CA ASN A 223 11.97 25.84 -20.48
C ASN A 223 12.86 27.09 -20.49
N ASP A 224 13.08 27.64 -21.69
CA ASP A 224 13.68 28.95 -21.96
C ASP A 224 12.73 30.13 -21.73
N HIS A 225 11.47 29.86 -21.40
CA HIS A 225 10.45 30.86 -21.11
C HIS A 225 9.80 30.61 -19.75
N GLN A 226 9.20 31.67 -19.22
CA GLN A 226 8.49 31.64 -17.94
C GLN A 226 7.28 30.71 -18.00
N ARG A 227 7.03 29.98 -16.90
CA ARG A 227 5.84 29.14 -16.73
C ARG A 227 5.06 29.58 -15.49
N THR A 228 3.74 29.69 -15.64
CA THR A 228 2.84 29.92 -14.51
C THR A 228 1.99 28.67 -14.28
N LEU A 229 1.95 28.21 -13.03
CA LEU A 229 1.08 27.15 -12.55
C LEU A 229 0.01 27.77 -11.64
N SER A 230 -1.25 27.54 -11.96
CA SER A 230 -2.35 28.04 -11.14
C SER A 230 -2.44 27.29 -9.82
N LYS A 231 -3.01 27.95 -8.81
CA LYS A 231 -3.38 27.33 -7.53
C LYS A 231 -4.19 26.05 -7.76
N ASN A 232 -3.96 25.04 -6.93
CA ASN A 232 -4.53 23.69 -7.02
C ASN A 232 -4.13 22.89 -8.27
N THR A 233 -3.13 23.32 -9.03
CA THR A 233 -2.53 22.45 -10.05
C THR A 233 -2.09 21.15 -9.39
N LYS A 234 -2.55 20.01 -9.93
CA LYS A 234 -2.13 18.68 -9.48
C LYS A 234 -0.68 18.44 -9.90
N LEU A 235 0.18 18.16 -8.92
CA LEU A 235 1.60 17.89 -9.11
C LEU A 235 1.95 16.42 -8.99
N GLY A 236 1.09 15.62 -8.34
CA GLY A 236 1.15 14.17 -8.17
C GLY A 236 -0.19 13.64 -7.68
#